data_AF-A0A2A2DZX9-F1
#
_entry.id   AF-A0A2A2DZX9-F1
#
_cell.length_a   1.000
_cell.length_b   1.000
_cell.length_c   1.000
_cell.angle_alpha   90.00
_cell.angle_beta   90.00
_cell.angle_gamma   90.00
#
_symmetry.space_group_name_H-M   'P 1'
#
loop_
_entity.id
_entity.type
_entity.pdbx_description
1 polymer ?
#
loop_
_entity_poly.entity_id
_entity_poly.type
_entity_poly.pdbx_seq_one_letter_code
_entity_poly.pdbx_strand_id
1 'polypeptide(L)'
;MINKNLKLLIFDFLGAVETSLQLLEDKFGSRSLHQLWHDNKIAQRGEIFKGVSYQLHGNGCMIEYPEYCVDFDFGPNGRTDGFDAWRLYNYACEFPEKHAKYTNLATVESELNQYIQENMVKKIDNSTSNLYFFTQSKKSN
;
A
#
# COMPACT_ATOMS: atom_id res chain seq x y z
N MET A 1 -4.66 -13.57 20.29
CA MET A 1 -5.54 -14.20 19.26
C MET A 1 -5.36 -13.38 18.00
N ILE A 2 -4.92 -13.98 16.88
CA ILE A 2 -4.72 -13.25 15.63
C ILE A 2 -6.03 -12.56 15.24
N ASN A 3 -6.02 -11.23 15.15
CA ASN A 3 -7.17 -10.51 14.66
C ASN A 3 -7.28 -10.72 13.14
N LYS A 4 -8.09 -11.70 12.75
CA LYS A 4 -8.28 -12.09 11.34
C LYS A 4 -8.79 -10.93 10.49
N ASN A 5 -9.46 -9.95 11.07
CA ASN A 5 -10.05 -8.83 10.33
C ASN A 5 -8.98 -7.84 9.84
N LEU A 6 -7.95 -7.54 10.65
CA LEU A 6 -6.86 -6.64 10.22
C LEU A 6 -6.03 -7.30 9.13
N LYS A 7 -5.78 -8.61 9.25
CA LYS A 7 -5.07 -9.36 8.22
C LYS A 7 -5.79 -9.31 6.87
N LEU A 8 -7.12 -9.43 6.88
CA LEU A 8 -7.93 -9.31 5.68
C LEU A 8 -7.81 -7.92 5.06
N LEU A 9 -7.96 -6.85 5.87
CA LEU A 9 -7.77 -5.46 5.40
C LEU A 9 -6.39 -5.28 4.73
N ILE A 10 -5.32 -5.75 5.38
CA ILE A 10 -3.96 -5.63 4.84
C ILE A 10 -3.85 -6.36 3.49
N PHE A 11 -4.35 -7.59 3.39
CA PHE A 11 -4.27 -8.33 2.13
C PHE A 11 -5.13 -7.73 1.03
N ASP A 12 -6.31 -7.23 1.35
CA ASP A 12 -7.18 -6.54 0.38
C ASP A 12 -6.49 -5.27 -0.14
N PHE A 13 -5.93 -4.45 0.75
CA PHE A 13 -5.12 -3.28 0.39
C PHE A 13 -3.94 -3.65 -0.52
N LEU A 14 -3.14 -4.65 -0.12
CA LEU A 14 -1.97 -5.07 -0.90
C LEU A 14 -2.36 -5.67 -2.26
N GLY A 15 -3.49 -6.37 -2.35
CA GLY A 15 -4.03 -6.85 -3.63
C GLY A 15 -4.45 -5.70 -4.55
N ALA A 16 -5.05 -4.65 -3.99
CA ALA A 16 -5.38 -3.43 -4.74
C ALA A 16 -4.13 -2.68 -5.22
N VAL A 17 -3.09 -2.61 -4.38
CA VAL A 17 -1.78 -2.05 -4.77
C VAL A 17 -1.16 -2.83 -5.93
N GLU A 18 -1.15 -4.16 -5.86
CA GLU A 18 -0.60 -5.00 -6.93
C GLU A 18 -1.37 -4.84 -8.24
N THR A 19 -2.71 -4.79 -8.17
CA THR A 19 -3.56 -4.53 -9.35
C THR A 19 -3.26 -3.17 -9.97
N SER A 20 -3.15 -2.12 -9.14
CA SER A 20 -2.77 -0.77 -9.54
C SER A 20 -1.40 -0.71 -10.20
N LEU A 21 -0.41 -1.43 -9.66
CA LEU A 21 0.94 -1.50 -10.21
C LEU A 21 0.97 -2.24 -11.55
N GLN A 22 0.17 -3.29 -11.71
CA GLN A 22 0.06 -3.99 -12.99
C GLN A 22 -0.49 -3.06 -14.08
N LEU A 23 -1.50 -2.25 -13.76
CA LEU A 23 -2.05 -1.27 -14.71
C LEU A 23 -1.02 -0.22 -15.14
N LEU A 24 -0.20 0.25 -14.21
CA LEU A 24 0.89 1.18 -14.49
C LEU A 24 1.99 0.52 -15.33
N GLU A 25 2.35 -0.73 -15.03
CA GLU A 25 3.32 -1.50 -15.79
C GLU A 25 2.84 -1.78 -17.21
N ASP A 26 1.58 -2.17 -17.39
CA ASP A 26 0.97 -2.37 -18.71
C ASP A 26 0.98 -1.07 -19.54
N LYS A 27 0.80 0.08 -18.87
CA LYS A 27 0.79 1.39 -19.51
C LYS A 27 2.19 1.90 -19.87
N PHE A 28 3.16 1.74 -18.98
CA PHE A 28 4.48 2.40 -19.06
C PHE A 28 5.64 1.43 -19.32
N GLY A 29 5.39 0.12 -19.29
CA GLY A 29 6.39 -0.92 -19.44
C GLY A 29 7.33 -1.10 -18.24
N SER A 30 7.05 -0.45 -17.11
CA SER A 30 7.87 -0.54 -15.90
C SER A 30 7.11 -0.09 -14.65
N ARG A 31 7.40 -0.73 -13.51
CA ARG A 31 6.93 -0.32 -12.17
C ARG A 31 7.83 0.72 -11.51
N SER A 32 8.97 1.07 -12.11
CA SER A 32 9.91 2.07 -11.57
C SER A 32 9.46 3.51 -11.88
N LEU A 33 8.28 3.89 -11.40
CA LEU A 33 7.60 5.13 -11.80
C LEU A 33 8.40 6.39 -11.50
N HIS A 34 9.03 6.47 -10.33
CA HIS A 34 9.88 7.63 -9.99
C HIS A 34 11.09 7.75 -10.93
N GLN A 35 11.69 6.63 -11.37
CA GLN A 35 12.74 6.68 -12.37
C GLN A 35 12.21 7.18 -13.72
N LEU A 36 11.05 6.69 -14.16
CA LEU A 36 10.41 7.17 -15.38
C LEU A 36 10.09 8.67 -15.31
N TRP A 37 9.64 9.15 -14.15
CA TRP A 37 9.36 10.57 -13.93
C TRP A 37 10.64 11.41 -13.93
N HIS A 38 11.70 10.98 -13.24
CA HIS A 38 13.01 11.64 -13.26
C HIS A 38 13.62 11.68 -14.67
N ASP A 39 13.42 10.63 -15.46
CA ASP A 39 13.85 10.55 -16.86
C ASP A 39 12.96 11.37 -17.82
N ASN A 40 11.93 12.07 -17.32
CA ASN A 40 10.92 12.79 -18.10
C ASN A 40 10.14 11.91 -19.10
N LYS A 41 10.04 10.61 -18.83
CA LYS A 41 9.26 9.65 -19.65
C LYS A 41 7.78 9.65 -19.31
N ILE A 42 7.44 10.03 -18.08
CA ILE A 42 6.04 10.21 -17.62
C ILE A 42 5.90 11.52 -16.86
N ALA A 43 4.69 12.08 -16.86
CA ALA A 43 4.35 13.23 -16.01
C ALA A 43 4.12 12.79 -14.56
N GLN A 44 4.14 13.74 -13.62
CA GLN A 44 3.83 13.47 -12.21
C GLN A 44 2.37 12.99 -12.02
N ARG A 45 1.44 13.50 -12.85
CA ARG A 45 0.04 13.08 -12.89
C ARG A 45 -0.36 12.78 -14.32
N GLY A 46 -1.16 11.75 -14.54
CA GLY A 46 -1.70 11.43 -15.85
C GLY A 46 -2.82 10.39 -15.81
N GLU A 47 -3.45 10.15 -16.96
CA GLU A 47 -4.46 9.11 -17.13
C GLU A 47 -3.82 7.79 -17.59
N ILE A 48 -4.21 6.69 -16.95
CA ILE A 48 -3.82 5.34 -17.35
C ILE A 48 -4.79 4.85 -18.43
N PHE A 49 -6.07 4.69 -18.08
CA PHE A 49 -7.16 4.28 -18.99
C PHE A 49 -8.56 4.60 -18.41
N LYS A 50 -9.52 4.98 -19.27
CA LYS A 50 -10.96 5.08 -18.97
C LYS A 50 -11.29 5.77 -17.63
N GLY A 51 -10.67 6.92 -17.37
CA GLY A 51 -10.90 7.68 -16.14
C GLY A 51 -10.15 7.18 -14.90
N VAL A 52 -9.27 6.18 -15.04
CA VAL A 52 -8.28 5.81 -14.02
C VAL A 52 -7.05 6.69 -14.21
N SER A 53 -6.69 7.48 -13.19
CA SER A 53 -5.49 8.32 -13.18
C SER A 53 -4.49 7.90 -12.12
N TYR A 54 -3.25 8.37 -12.28
CA TYR A 54 -2.19 8.23 -11.29
C TYR A 54 -1.65 9.60 -10.88
N GLN A 55 -1.17 9.68 -9.65
CA GLN A 55 -0.41 10.81 -9.13
C GLN A 55 0.79 10.31 -8.35
N LEU A 56 1.99 10.72 -8.75
CA LEU A 56 3.22 10.50 -7.98
C LEU A 56 3.35 11.54 -6.87
N HIS A 57 3.69 11.08 -5.68
CA HIS A 57 3.96 11.89 -4.49
C HIS A 57 5.12 11.27 -3.73
N GLY A 58 5.85 12.04 -2.92
CA GLY A 58 6.90 11.52 -2.03
C GLY A 58 7.68 10.35 -2.62
N ASN A 59 7.61 9.19 -1.95
CA ASN A 59 8.14 7.91 -2.43
C ASN A 59 7.05 6.92 -2.88
N GLY A 60 5.90 7.41 -3.32
CA GLY A 60 4.70 6.61 -3.59
C GLY A 60 3.90 7.04 -4.80
N CYS A 61 2.74 6.42 -4.95
CA CYS A 61 1.79 6.70 -6.00
C CYS A 61 0.36 6.50 -5.49
N MET A 62 -0.52 7.42 -5.85
CA MET A 62 -1.96 7.28 -5.69
C MET A 62 -2.59 6.96 -7.04
N ILE A 63 -3.40 5.90 -7.09
CA ILE A 63 -4.27 5.60 -8.23
C ILE A 63 -5.68 6.04 -7.88
N GLU A 64 -6.24 6.89 -8.73
CA GLU A 64 -7.61 7.38 -8.64
C GLU A 64 -8.46 6.58 -9.64
N TYR A 65 -9.25 5.64 -9.15
CA TYR A 65 -10.32 5.01 -9.93
C TYR A 65 -11.57 5.91 -9.89
N PRO A 66 -12.54 5.71 -10.79
CA PRO A 66 -13.79 6.48 -10.76
C PRO A 66 -14.56 6.43 -9.44
N GLU A 67 -14.42 5.34 -8.67
CA GLU A 67 -15.20 5.08 -7.46
C GLU A 67 -14.36 5.08 -6.17
N TYR A 68 -13.04 4.92 -6.27
CA TYR A 68 -12.17 4.79 -5.10
C TYR A 68 -10.71 5.16 -5.39
N CYS A 69 -9.94 5.37 -4.34
CA CYS A 69 -8.50 5.65 -4.43
C CYS A 69 -7.64 4.55 -3.78
N VAL A 70 -6.43 4.36 -4.31
CA VAL A 70 -5.40 3.48 -3.71
C VAL A 70 -4.10 4.26 -3.60
N ASP A 71 -3.76 4.68 -2.38
CA ASP A 71 -2.49 5.38 -2.05
C ASP A 71 -1.52 4.41 -1.40
N PHE A 72 -0.33 4.27 -1.99
CA PHE A 72 0.75 3.45 -1.46
C PHE A 72 2.10 4.13 -1.62
N ASP A 73 3.04 3.77 -0.73
CA ASP A 73 4.44 4.14 -0.85
C ASP A 73 5.28 2.92 -1.26
N PHE A 74 6.29 3.15 -2.08
CA PHE A 74 7.35 2.18 -2.29
C PHE A 74 8.20 2.06 -1.02
N GLY A 75 8.44 0.83 -0.60
CA GLY A 75 9.43 0.50 0.40
C GLY A 75 10.86 0.45 -0.17
N PRO A 76 11.85 0.20 0.69
CA PRO A 76 13.25 0.01 0.30
C PRO A 76 13.40 -1.03 -0.81
N ASN A 77 14.33 -0.78 -1.73
CA ASN A 77 14.61 -1.66 -2.88
C ASN A 77 13.37 -1.92 -3.77
N GLY A 78 12.43 -0.97 -3.84
CA GLY A 78 11.24 -1.09 -4.67
C GLY A 78 10.18 -2.06 -4.14
N ARG A 79 10.21 -2.38 -2.84
CA ARG A 79 9.16 -3.20 -2.20
C ARG A 79 7.81 -2.50 -2.32
N THR A 80 6.76 -3.25 -2.64
CA THR A 80 5.40 -2.72 -2.87
C THR A 80 4.38 -3.25 -1.87
N ASP A 81 4.81 -4.13 -0.96
CA ASP A 81 3.99 -4.79 0.05
C ASP A 81 4.14 -4.14 1.44
N GLY A 82 4.53 -2.87 1.47
CA GLY A 82 4.62 -2.05 2.67
C GLY A 82 3.30 -1.34 2.95
N PHE A 83 2.96 -1.21 4.22
CA PHE A 83 1.74 -0.54 4.67
C PHE A 83 1.94 0.17 6.00
N ASP A 84 1.07 1.13 6.31
CA ASP A 84 1.00 1.80 7.60
C ASP A 84 -0.46 1.98 8.02
N ALA A 85 -0.70 2.43 9.25
CA ALA A 85 -2.05 2.58 9.76
C ALA A 85 -2.89 3.59 8.96
N TRP A 86 -2.26 4.65 8.45
CA TRP A 86 -2.95 5.70 7.72
C TRP A 86 -3.45 5.22 6.35
N ARG A 87 -2.63 4.47 5.61
CA ARG A 87 -3.01 3.88 4.32
C ARG A 87 -4.08 2.82 4.46
N LEU A 88 -3.96 1.96 5.47
CA LEU A 88 -4.97 0.95 5.77
C LEU A 88 -6.31 1.59 6.16
N TYR A 89 -6.27 2.66 6.97
CA TYR A 89 -7.45 3.45 7.32
C TYR A 89 -8.10 4.08 6.09
N ASN A 90 -7.33 4.78 5.24
CA ASN A 90 -7.87 5.40 4.04
C ASN A 90 -8.51 4.37 3.12
N TYR A 91 -7.83 3.24 2.86
CA TYR A 91 -8.39 2.14 2.07
C TYR A 91 -9.68 1.59 2.68
N ALA A 92 -9.74 1.42 4.01
CA ALA A 92 -10.97 0.98 4.67
C ALA A 92 -12.13 1.98 4.50
N CYS A 93 -11.84 3.28 4.45
CA CYS A 93 -12.84 4.33 4.20
C CYS A 93 -13.37 4.33 2.76
N GLU A 94 -12.60 3.85 1.78
CA GLU A 94 -13.06 3.62 0.40
C GLU A 94 -14.00 2.41 0.30
N PHE A 95 -13.87 1.43 1.20
CA PHE A 95 -14.65 0.18 1.23
C PHE A 95 -15.31 -0.08 2.61
N PRO A 96 -16.15 0.85 3.11
CA PRO A 96 -16.70 0.77 4.47
C PRO A 96 -17.63 -0.45 4.65
N GLU A 97 -18.29 -0.92 3.60
CA GLU A 97 -19.14 -2.12 3.62
C GLU A 97 -18.36 -3.41 3.94
N LYS A 98 -17.06 -3.44 3.59
CA LYS A 98 -16.17 -4.58 3.86
C LYS A 98 -15.32 -4.38 5.10
N HIS A 99 -14.95 -3.14 5.39
CA HIS A 99 -13.97 -2.79 6.43
C HIS A 99 -14.48 -1.78 7.45
N ALA A 100 -15.79 -1.75 7.76
CA ALA A 100 -16.44 -0.79 8.66
C ALA A 100 -15.70 -0.56 10.00
N LYS A 101 -15.13 -1.61 10.60
CA LYS A 101 -14.36 -1.49 11.85
C LYS A 101 -13.13 -0.57 11.71
N TYR A 102 -12.53 -0.57 10.52
CA TYR A 102 -11.27 0.08 10.22
C TYR A 102 -11.42 1.46 9.59
N THR A 103 -12.66 1.97 9.47
CA THR A 103 -12.92 3.39 9.19
C THR A 103 -12.70 4.27 10.43
N ASN A 104 -11.92 3.79 11.40
CA ASN A 104 -11.49 4.49 12.60
C ASN A 104 -9.97 4.26 12.75
N LEU A 105 -9.19 5.32 12.53
CA LEU A 105 -7.73 5.24 12.53
C LEU A 105 -7.16 4.69 13.85
N ALA A 106 -7.70 5.10 15.00
CA ALA A 106 -7.23 4.61 16.30
C ALA A 106 -7.42 3.08 16.46
N THR A 107 -8.45 2.52 15.82
CA THR A 107 -8.65 1.06 15.78
C THR A 107 -7.57 0.37 14.95
N VAL A 108 -7.25 0.93 13.78
CA VAL A 108 -6.18 0.41 12.91
C VAL A 108 -4.83 0.48 13.63
N GLU A 109 -4.50 1.62 14.24
CA GLU A 109 -3.25 1.82 14.98
C GLU A 109 -3.13 0.86 16.16
N SER A 110 -4.19 0.70 16.96
CA SER A 110 -4.20 -0.19 18.11
C SER A 110 -3.93 -1.64 17.71
N GLU A 111 -4.59 -2.12 16.65
CA GLU A 111 -4.42 -3.51 16.19
C GLU A 111 -3.11 -3.73 15.43
N LEU A 112 -2.65 -2.74 14.67
CA LEU A 112 -1.33 -2.80 14.03
C LEU A 112 -0.22 -2.83 15.09
N ASN A 113 -0.36 -2.09 16.19
CA ASN A 113 0.55 -2.17 17.34
C ASN A 113 0.57 -3.56 17.97
N GLN A 114 -0.55 -4.28 18.02
CA GLN A 114 -0.56 -5.68 18.46
C GLN A 114 0.24 -6.56 17.49
N TYR A 115 0.10 -6.37 16.17
CA TYR A 115 0.90 -7.12 15.18
C TYR A 115 2.40 -6.85 15.31
N ILE A 116 2.79 -5.62 15.66
CA ILE A 116 4.18 -5.24 15.93
C ILE A 116 4.69 -5.96 17.19
N GLN A 117 3.91 -5.92 18.29
CA GLN A 117 4.26 -6.58 19.55
C GLN A 117 4.37 -8.11 19.40
N GLU A 118 3.53 -8.71 18.55
CA GLU A 118 3.55 -10.14 18.22
C GLU A 118 4.62 -10.50 17.17
N ASN A 119 5.44 -9.54 16.71
CA ASN A 119 6.46 -9.72 15.65
C ASN A 119 5.88 -10.26 14.33
N MET A 120 4.60 -10.01 14.04
CA MET A 120 3.97 -10.38 12.77
C MET A 120 4.35 -9.43 11.65
N VAL A 121 4.63 -8.17 11.99
CA VAL A 121 5.08 -7.14 11.06
C VAL A 121 6.25 -6.38 11.66
N LYS A 122 7.11 -5.83 10.81
CA LYS A 122 8.23 -4.99 11.23
C LYS A 122 8.56 -3.94 10.18
N LYS A 123 9.21 -2.86 10.62
CA LYS A 123 9.90 -1.96 9.70
C LYS A 123 11.20 -2.62 9.20
N ILE A 124 11.72 -2.14 8.08
CA ILE A 124 13.04 -2.56 7.60
C ILE A 124 14.10 -1.77 8.37
N ASP A 125 15.05 -2.49 8.97
CA ASP A 125 16.15 -1.88 9.70
C ASP A 125 17.01 -1.00 8.78
N ASN A 126 17.53 0.11 9.31
CA ASN A 126 18.34 1.08 8.56
C ASN A 126 17.64 1.69 7.33
N SER A 127 16.30 1.75 7.36
CA SER A 127 15.50 2.45 6.35
C SER A 127 14.87 3.73 6.89
N THR A 128 14.74 4.73 6.03
CA THR A 128 13.90 5.93 6.29
C THR A 128 12.41 5.67 6.07
N SER A 129 12.03 4.51 5.54
CA SER A 129 10.64 4.13 5.32
C SER A 129 9.93 3.89 6.66
N ASN A 130 8.75 4.46 6.80
CA ASN A 130 7.88 4.23 7.96
C ASN A 130 6.91 3.06 7.77
N LEU A 131 7.01 2.34 6.65
CA LEU A 131 6.14 1.21 6.33
C LEU A 131 6.49 -0.03 7.15
N TYR A 132 5.44 -0.78 7.48
CA TYR A 132 5.52 -2.11 8.04
C TYR A 132 5.39 -3.15 6.94
N PHE A 133 6.08 -4.26 7.13
CA PHE A 133 6.08 -5.41 6.23
C PHE A 133 5.85 -6.66 7.06
N PHE A 134 5.13 -7.65 6.52
CA PHE A 134 5.02 -8.95 7.19
C PHE A 134 6.40 -9.57 7.44
N THR A 135 6.61 -10.10 8.63
CA THR A 135 7.80 -10.91 8.91
C THR A 135 7.69 -12.21 8.11
N GLN A 136 8.75 -12.56 7.39
CA GLN A 136 8.81 -13.91 6.82
C GLN A 136 8.78 -14.90 7.99
N SER A 137 7.83 -15.84 7.96
CA SER A 137 7.85 -16.95 8.92
C SER A 137 9.22 -17.60 8.83
N LYS A 138 9.95 -17.70 9.94
CA LYS A 138 11.10 -18.60 10.00
C LYS A 138 10.58 -19.95 9.55
N LYS A 139 11.06 -20.47 8.41
CA LYS A 139 10.99 -21.91 8.18
C LYS A 139 11.75 -22.51 9.35
N SER A 140 11.02 -23.09 10.30
CA SER A 140 11.63 -23.96 11.29
C SER A 140 12.27 -25.09 10.50
N ASN A 141 13.60 -25.09 10.45
CA ASN A 141 14.37 -26.28 10.09
C ASN A 141 14.21 -27.32 11.19
#